data_AF-K1QIN8-F1
#
_entry.id   AF-K1QIN8-F1
#
_cell.length_a   1.000
_cell.length_b   1.000
_cell.length_c   1.000
_cell.angle_alpha   90.00
_cell.angle_beta   90.00
_cell.angle_gamma   90.00
#
_symmetry.space_group_name_H-M   'P 1'
#
loop_
_entity.id
_entity.type
_entity.pdbx_description
1 polymer ?
#
loop_
_entity_poly.entity_id
_entity_poly.type
_entity_poly.pdbx_seq_one_letter_code
_entity_poly.pdbx_strand_id
1 'polypeptide(L)'
;MLTISNVKFGAIADSKRTLPAPEFDPQRQFLTFRLNEFLQTSKTYELSMGFRGPLKNDMKGLYLSSYSHSGQTRYLATTQFQPTDARKAFPCFDEPGFKANFSVKIIRPKGWTSLSNMNIRETMSHGSTEEEDVYHTSPKMSTYLVAFVVSQFQSRQGTFTNGKPYLAWAQPAAYNETEEALNVGVSIIQKYEDFFNIEFPLPKQEMIAIPDYPLGAMENWGLITYRETAMLYNKEISSEASRQRVTQVITHELSHQWFGNLVTMRWWDDLWLNEGFATFIEYFGADLVHPELKMLEKFTVSEMFEAFDMDGLTTSHPIYVPVESPDQINEIFDHIIYNKFVLKIEAAYVDCQFQRLLNYGCHSKHPQERN
;
A
#
# COMPACT_ATOMS: atom_id res chain seq x y z
N MET A 1 16.58 15.03 6.30
CA MET A 1 16.35 15.01 7.75
C MET A 1 15.33 16.09 8.06
N LEU A 2 14.34 15.77 8.91
CA LEU A 2 13.32 16.73 9.33
C LEU A 2 13.90 17.69 10.36
N THR A 3 13.61 18.98 10.21
CA THR A 3 13.90 20.00 11.23
C THR A 3 12.71 20.09 12.17
N ILE A 4 12.89 19.77 13.45
CA ILE A 4 11.83 19.77 14.48
C ILE A 4 11.72 21.15 15.14
N SER A 5 10.51 21.60 15.44
CA SER A 5 10.22 22.86 16.14
C SER A 5 8.95 22.76 16.98
N ASN A 6 8.71 23.74 17.86
CA ASN A 6 7.44 23.89 18.60
C ASN A 6 6.96 22.64 19.36
N VAL A 7 7.89 21.90 19.99
CA VAL A 7 7.59 20.66 20.69
C VAL A 7 6.82 20.95 21.99
N LYS A 8 5.64 20.36 22.13
CA LYS A 8 4.79 20.43 23.32
C LYS A 8 4.43 19.02 23.76
N PHE A 9 4.48 18.77 25.07
CA PHE A 9 4.20 17.46 25.65
C PHE A 9 3.45 17.59 26.98
N GLY A 10 2.50 16.69 27.23
CA GLY A 10 1.80 16.62 28.51
C GLY A 10 0.75 15.50 28.53
N ALA A 11 0.24 15.17 29.72
CA ALA A 11 -0.94 14.33 29.81
C ALA A 11 -2.14 15.08 29.20
N ILE A 12 -3.06 14.36 28.56
CA ILE A 12 -4.20 15.00 27.85
C ILE A 12 -5.06 15.86 28.80
N ALA A 13 -5.18 15.47 30.07
CA ALA A 13 -5.95 16.20 31.10
C ALA A 13 -5.22 17.43 31.68
N ASP A 14 -3.93 17.60 31.37
CA ASP A 14 -3.07 18.59 32.00
C ASP A 14 -2.60 19.65 30.98
N SER A 15 -2.01 20.75 31.47
CA SER A 15 -1.37 21.72 30.59
C SER A 15 -0.13 21.12 29.93
N LYS A 16 0.01 21.33 28.62
CA LYS A 16 1.18 20.87 27.85
C LYS A 16 2.35 21.81 28.10
N ARG A 17 3.51 21.25 28.45
CA ARG A 17 4.76 21.99 28.60
C ARG A 17 5.56 21.98 27.30
N THR A 18 6.31 23.04 27.05
CA THR A 18 7.29 23.07 25.95
C THR A 18 8.47 22.18 26.33
N LEU A 19 8.88 21.31 25.40
CA LEU A 19 10.09 20.50 25.56
C LEU A 19 11.27 21.15 24.84
N PRO A 20 12.52 20.89 25.30
CA PRO A 20 13.70 21.22 24.50
C PRO A 20 13.69 20.45 23.17
N ALA A 21 14.56 20.87 22.25
CA ALA A 21 14.77 20.15 21.00
C ALA A 21 15.18 18.69 21.28
N PRO A 22 14.69 17.72 20.50
CA PRO A 22 15.06 16.32 20.67
C PRO A 22 16.53 16.09 20.32
N GLU A 23 17.11 15.07 20.96
CA GLU A 23 18.38 14.49 20.51
C GLU A 23 18.11 13.58 19.31
N PHE A 24 18.93 13.71 18.26
CA PHE A 24 18.81 12.88 17.07
C PHE A 24 19.91 11.83 17.03
N ASP A 25 19.50 10.56 16.94
CA ASP A 25 20.40 9.43 16.70
C ASP A 25 20.33 9.07 15.21
N PRO A 26 21.33 9.44 14.39
CA PRO A 26 21.32 9.17 12.95
C PRO A 26 21.45 7.68 12.61
N GLN A 27 22.11 6.88 13.45
CA GLN A 27 22.33 5.45 13.18
C GLN A 27 21.04 4.66 13.38
N ARG A 28 20.33 4.94 14.48
CA ARG A 28 19.03 4.31 14.77
C ARG A 28 17.84 5.03 14.14
N GLN A 29 18.06 6.23 13.60
CA GLN A 29 17.04 7.11 13.05
C GLN A 29 15.99 7.53 14.09
N PHE A 30 16.41 7.78 15.34
CA PHE A 30 15.51 8.11 16.45
C PHE A 30 15.55 9.59 16.83
N LEU A 31 14.40 10.08 17.31
CA LEU A 31 14.26 11.33 18.04
C LEU A 31 14.02 11.01 19.51
N THR A 32 14.92 11.47 20.38
CA THR A 32 14.84 11.23 21.83
C THR A 32 14.44 12.52 22.54
N PHE A 33 13.30 12.48 23.23
CA PHE A 33 12.81 13.56 24.08
C PHE A 33 13.09 13.24 25.54
N ARG A 34 14.02 13.98 26.17
CA ARG A 34 14.31 13.81 27.60
C ARG A 34 13.27 14.51 28.45
N LEU A 35 12.71 13.79 29.42
CA LEU A 35 11.74 14.30 30.38
C LEU A 35 12.40 14.40 31.75
N ASN A 36 12.00 15.40 32.54
CA ASN A 36 12.48 15.58 33.91
C ASN A 36 11.78 14.66 34.92
N GLU A 37 10.73 13.96 34.47
CA GLU A 37 9.86 13.12 35.30
C GLU A 37 9.49 11.86 34.53
N PHE A 38 9.26 10.78 35.25
CA PHE A 38 8.78 9.52 34.69
C PHE A 38 7.32 9.62 34.23
N LEU A 39 7.01 8.98 33.10
CA LEU A 39 5.63 8.79 32.67
C LEU A 39 4.91 7.84 33.62
N GLN A 40 3.63 8.09 33.86
CA GLN A 40 2.80 7.25 34.71
C GLN A 40 2.07 6.22 33.85
N THR A 41 2.08 4.97 34.31
CA THR A 41 1.34 3.88 33.67
C THR A 41 -0.15 4.21 33.59
N SER A 42 -0.81 3.79 32.50
CA SER A 42 -2.25 3.99 32.27
C SER A 42 -2.71 5.45 32.11
N LYS A 43 -1.78 6.41 31.94
CA LYS A 43 -2.10 7.77 31.50
C LYS A 43 -1.87 7.93 30.00
N THR A 44 -2.72 8.73 29.37
CA THR A 44 -2.56 9.12 27.97
C THR A 44 -1.85 10.47 27.88
N TYR A 45 -0.81 10.50 27.06
CA TYR A 45 0.00 11.69 26.80
C TYR A 45 -0.18 12.13 25.36
N GLU A 46 -0.01 13.42 25.11
CA GLU A 46 0.04 13.98 23.77
C GLU A 46 1.40 14.65 23.54
N LEU A 47 2.00 14.32 22.40
CA LEU A 47 3.20 14.97 21.87
C LEU A 47 2.81 15.71 20.58
N SER A 48 2.94 17.03 20.59
CA SER A 48 2.71 17.89 19.43
C SER A 48 4.02 18.53 19.02
N MET A 49 4.31 18.59 17.73
CA MET A 49 5.51 19.25 17.22
C MET A 49 5.29 19.76 15.79
N GLY A 50 6.00 20.83 15.43
CA GLY A 50 6.19 21.24 14.05
C GLY A 50 7.41 20.55 13.44
N PHE A 51 7.36 20.26 12.16
CA PHE A 51 8.52 19.74 11.42
C PHE A 51 8.51 20.20 9.96
N ARG A 52 9.69 20.26 9.36
CA ARG A 52 9.85 20.54 7.92
C ARG A 52 11.01 19.76 7.33
N GLY A 53 10.88 19.33 6.08
CA GLY A 53 11.94 18.70 5.31
C GLY A 53 11.80 19.04 3.83
N PRO A 54 12.87 18.89 3.04
CA PRO A 54 12.78 19.08 1.60
C PRO A 54 12.01 17.92 0.95
N LEU A 55 11.20 18.22 -0.06
CA LEU A 55 10.75 17.23 -1.03
C LEU A 55 11.93 16.86 -1.92
N LYS A 56 12.30 15.59 -1.92
CA LYS A 56 13.39 15.05 -2.75
C LYS A 56 12.82 14.24 -3.90
N ASN A 57 13.61 13.98 -4.93
CA ASN A 57 13.27 13.08 -6.03
C ASN A 57 13.98 11.72 -5.86
N ASP A 58 13.93 11.13 -4.67
CA ASP A 58 14.59 9.87 -4.31
C ASP A 58 13.61 8.70 -4.11
N MET A 59 12.33 8.90 -4.45
CA MET A 59 11.26 7.89 -4.40
C MET A 59 11.05 7.27 -3.00
N LYS A 60 11.39 8.00 -1.94
CA LYS A 60 11.33 7.52 -0.55
C LYS A 60 10.70 8.55 0.37
N GLY A 61 9.88 8.10 1.31
CA GLY A 61 9.16 9.01 2.21
C GLY A 61 8.14 9.84 1.43
N LEU A 62 8.03 11.12 1.76
CA LEU A 62 7.30 12.10 0.96
C LEU A 62 8.26 12.72 -0.07
N TYR A 63 7.98 12.51 -1.35
CA TYR A 63 8.91 12.82 -2.44
C TYR A 63 8.20 13.51 -3.61
N LEU A 64 9.02 14.09 -4.50
CA LEU A 64 8.63 14.80 -5.72
C LEU A 64 8.76 13.85 -6.92
N SER A 65 7.69 13.69 -7.69
CA SER A 65 7.72 13.07 -9.02
C SER A 65 7.37 14.11 -10.09
N SER A 66 7.70 13.83 -11.35
CA SER A 66 7.47 14.73 -12.46
C SER A 66 7.03 14.03 -13.73
N TYR A 67 6.35 14.76 -14.62
CA TYR A 67 5.96 14.28 -15.94
C TYR A 67 5.95 15.41 -16.96
N SER A 68 6.02 15.06 -18.24
CA SER A 68 5.94 16.04 -19.34
C SER A 68 4.50 16.23 -19.77
N HIS A 69 4.01 17.47 -19.80
CA HIS A 69 2.69 17.81 -20.32
C HIS A 69 2.76 19.08 -21.16
N SER A 70 2.36 18.99 -22.44
CA SER A 70 2.41 20.10 -23.40
C SER A 70 3.80 20.78 -23.49
N GLY A 71 4.86 19.97 -23.46
CA GLY A 71 6.26 20.45 -23.53
C GLY A 71 6.79 21.09 -22.24
N GLN A 72 6.05 21.03 -21.14
CA GLN A 72 6.46 21.55 -19.83
C GLN A 72 6.55 20.43 -18.80
N THR A 73 7.57 20.45 -17.96
CA THR A 73 7.66 19.59 -16.78
C THR A 73 6.63 20.02 -15.75
N ARG A 74 5.77 19.08 -15.36
CA ARG A 74 4.81 19.20 -14.26
C ARG A 74 5.30 18.35 -13.10
N TYR A 75 4.93 18.76 -11.89
CA TYR A 75 5.36 18.11 -10.66
C TYR A 75 4.15 17.64 -9.86
N LEU A 76 4.36 16.58 -9.09
CA LEU A 76 3.45 16.09 -8.08
C LEU A 76 4.23 15.71 -6.82
N ALA A 77 3.60 15.79 -5.67
CA ALA A 77 4.11 15.21 -4.42
C ALA A 77 3.39 13.90 -4.15
N THR A 78 4.11 12.85 -3.77
CA THR A 78 3.56 11.53 -3.47
C THR A 78 4.38 10.84 -2.38
N THR A 79 3.87 9.73 -1.84
CA THR A 79 4.47 8.99 -0.73
C THR A 79 4.87 7.58 -1.13
N GLN A 80 6.00 7.11 -0.61
CA GLN A 80 6.37 5.70 -0.54
C GLN A 80 7.00 5.44 0.83
N PHE A 81 6.26 4.79 1.73
CA PHE A 81 6.69 4.60 3.13
C PHE A 81 7.16 3.18 3.44
N GLN A 82 6.74 2.17 2.67
CA GLN A 82 7.22 0.82 2.90
C GLN A 82 8.72 0.70 2.57
N PRO A 83 9.51 0.03 3.42
CA PRO A 83 9.11 -0.54 4.71
C PRO A 83 9.18 0.46 5.88
N THR A 84 10.19 1.33 5.90
CA THR A 84 10.57 2.12 7.11
C THR A 84 10.73 3.62 6.84
N ASP A 85 9.98 4.16 5.88
CA ASP A 85 10.19 5.50 5.35
C ASP A 85 9.09 6.51 5.74
N ALA A 86 8.06 6.11 6.50
CA ALA A 86 7.10 7.06 7.07
C ALA A 86 7.80 8.08 7.98
N ARG A 87 8.82 7.63 8.74
CA ARG A 87 9.69 8.48 9.57
C ARG A 87 10.40 9.61 8.80
N LYS A 88 10.54 9.50 7.47
CA LYS A 88 11.12 10.56 6.63
C LYS A 88 10.12 11.67 6.33
N ALA A 89 8.83 11.40 6.40
CA ALA A 89 7.76 12.37 6.17
C ALA A 89 7.27 13.01 7.47
N PHE A 90 7.08 12.22 8.54
CA PHE A 90 6.68 12.71 9.86
C PHE A 90 7.23 11.84 10.99
N PRO A 91 7.57 12.42 12.17
CA PRO A 91 7.98 11.65 13.34
C PRO A 91 6.89 10.70 13.83
N CYS A 92 7.20 9.41 13.91
CA CYS A 92 6.25 8.37 14.33
C CYS A 92 6.97 7.14 14.93
N PHE A 93 6.19 6.27 15.56
CA PHE A 93 6.64 4.92 15.94
C PHE A 93 6.54 4.02 14.70
N ASP A 94 7.59 4.05 13.89
CA ASP A 94 7.57 3.55 12.52
C ASP A 94 7.90 2.06 12.41
N GLU A 95 7.06 1.25 13.05
CA GLU A 95 7.09 -0.22 12.99
C GLU A 95 5.66 -0.75 12.77
N PRO A 96 5.47 -1.85 12.01
CA PRO A 96 4.14 -2.32 11.61
C PRO A 96 3.24 -2.68 12.79
N GLY A 97 3.81 -3.18 13.90
CA GLY A 97 3.08 -3.53 15.11
C GLY A 97 2.45 -2.34 15.86
N PHE A 98 2.92 -1.11 15.63
CA PHE A 98 2.38 0.10 16.27
C PHE A 98 1.22 0.71 15.48
N LYS A 99 0.14 -0.05 15.28
CA LYS A 99 -1.05 0.47 14.59
C LYS A 99 -1.69 1.64 15.34
N ALA A 100 -2.06 2.68 14.60
CA ALA A 100 -2.72 3.88 15.11
C ALA A 100 -3.81 4.38 14.15
N ASN A 101 -4.66 5.28 14.64
CA ASN A 101 -5.58 6.04 13.81
C ASN A 101 -4.88 7.29 13.27
N PHE A 102 -5.09 7.63 12.00
CA PHE A 102 -4.49 8.80 11.37
C PHE A 102 -5.57 9.79 10.93
N SER A 103 -5.41 11.05 11.34
CA SER A 103 -6.24 12.16 10.89
C SER A 103 -5.38 13.10 10.05
N VAL A 104 -5.63 13.15 8.75
CA VAL A 104 -4.79 13.85 7.78
C VAL A 104 -5.44 15.17 7.35
N LYS A 105 -4.61 16.19 7.23
CA LYS A 105 -4.96 17.48 6.62
C LYS A 105 -3.89 17.83 5.60
N ILE A 106 -4.30 18.26 4.41
CA ILE A 106 -3.37 18.64 3.34
C ILE A 106 -3.71 20.05 2.89
N ILE A 107 -2.74 20.95 3.04
CA ILE A 107 -2.80 22.29 2.43
C ILE A 107 -2.17 22.18 1.05
N ARG A 108 -2.93 22.57 0.01
CA ARG A 108 -2.51 22.48 -1.39
C ARG A 108 -2.87 23.74 -2.17
N PRO A 109 -2.21 24.01 -3.33
CA PRO A 109 -2.62 25.09 -4.21
C PRO A 109 -4.06 24.92 -4.72
N LYS A 110 -4.77 26.03 -4.93
CA LYS A 110 -6.09 26.04 -5.56
C LYS A 110 -6.05 25.39 -6.95
N GLY A 111 -7.07 24.59 -7.26
CA GLY A 111 -7.19 23.87 -8.53
C GLY A 111 -6.30 22.62 -8.67
N TRP A 112 -5.53 22.26 -7.65
CA TRP A 112 -4.87 20.96 -7.54
C TRP A 112 -5.77 20.00 -6.76
N THR A 113 -5.51 18.69 -6.88
CA THR A 113 -6.20 17.67 -6.12
C THR A 113 -5.26 17.12 -5.04
N SER A 114 -5.76 16.93 -3.82
CA SER A 114 -5.09 16.08 -2.83
C SER A 114 -5.83 14.76 -2.72
N LEU A 115 -5.09 13.68 -2.46
CA LEU A 115 -5.60 12.33 -2.17
C LEU A 115 -4.93 11.85 -0.88
N SER A 116 -5.65 11.03 -0.11
CA SER A 116 -5.11 10.30 1.05
C SER A 116 -5.90 9.00 1.27
N ASN A 117 -5.60 8.25 2.33
CA ASN A 117 -6.23 6.95 2.61
C ASN A 117 -7.76 7.02 2.72
N MET A 118 -8.30 8.06 3.38
CA MET A 118 -9.73 8.23 3.63
C MET A 118 -10.37 9.20 2.62
N ASN A 119 -11.70 9.31 2.62
CA ASN A 119 -12.39 10.35 1.85
C ASN A 119 -12.24 11.73 2.51
N ILE A 120 -12.35 12.79 1.70
CA ILE A 120 -12.39 14.17 2.18
C ILE A 120 -13.69 14.38 2.97
N ARG A 121 -13.56 14.98 4.15
CA ARG A 121 -14.67 15.44 5.00
C ARG A 121 -15.07 16.87 4.65
N GLU A 122 -14.07 17.72 4.45
CA GLU A 122 -14.26 19.16 4.25
C GLU A 122 -13.07 19.74 3.47
N THR A 123 -13.35 20.65 2.55
CA THR A 123 -12.34 21.49 1.88
C THR A 123 -12.62 22.94 2.22
N MET A 124 -11.64 23.65 2.77
CA MET A 124 -11.77 25.04 3.17
C MET A 124 -10.69 25.91 2.53
N SER A 125 -10.98 27.20 2.31
CA SER A 125 -9.96 28.14 1.84
C SER A 125 -8.86 28.31 2.89
N HIS A 126 -7.60 28.25 2.46
CA HIS A 126 -6.43 28.52 3.29
C HIS A 126 -5.70 29.73 2.70
N GLY A 127 -6.02 30.94 3.17
CA GLY A 127 -5.54 32.17 2.54
C GLY A 127 -6.11 32.41 1.14
N SER A 128 -5.38 33.12 0.29
CA SER A 128 -5.86 33.54 -1.04
C SER A 128 -5.58 32.52 -2.15
N THR A 129 -4.51 31.71 -2.04
CA THR A 129 -4.01 30.85 -3.12
C THR A 129 -4.10 29.35 -2.84
N GLU A 130 -4.45 28.95 -1.62
CA GLU A 130 -4.44 27.55 -1.18
C GLU A 130 -5.81 27.11 -0.62
N GLU A 131 -5.96 25.80 -0.50
CA GLU A 131 -7.09 25.11 0.10
C GLU A 131 -6.55 24.07 1.10
N GLU A 132 -7.26 23.89 2.21
CA GLU A 132 -7.02 22.83 3.20
C GLU A 132 -8.08 21.75 3.03
N ASP A 133 -7.66 20.56 2.63
CA ASP A 133 -8.50 19.36 2.63
C ASP A 133 -8.35 18.64 3.97
N VAL A 134 -9.47 18.43 4.66
CA VAL A 134 -9.55 17.69 5.92
C VAL A 134 -10.15 16.32 5.63
N TYR A 135 -9.39 15.27 5.91
CA TYR A 135 -9.80 13.88 5.69
C TYR A 135 -10.50 13.29 6.93
N HIS A 136 -11.35 12.29 6.72
CA HIS A 136 -11.83 11.46 7.81
C HIS A 136 -10.67 10.69 8.49
N THR A 137 -10.83 10.40 9.77
CA THR A 137 -9.86 9.60 10.53
C THR A 137 -9.85 8.15 10.02
N SER A 138 -8.67 7.58 9.79
CA SER A 138 -8.52 6.19 9.37
C SER A 138 -8.90 5.20 10.49
N PRO A 139 -9.22 3.94 10.15
CA PRO A 139 -9.11 2.83 11.08
C PRO A 139 -7.68 2.67 11.62
N LYS A 140 -7.50 1.78 12.60
CA LYS A 140 -6.16 1.43 13.08
C LYS A 140 -5.37 0.75 11.96
N MET A 141 -4.28 1.37 11.55
CA MET A 141 -3.39 0.85 10.50
C MET A 141 -1.93 1.13 10.83
N SER A 142 -1.01 0.47 10.13
CA SER A 142 0.43 0.65 10.30
C SER A 142 0.91 1.91 9.57
N THR A 143 2.02 2.50 10.04
CA THR A 143 2.56 3.76 9.50
C THR A 143 2.94 3.66 8.02
N TYR A 144 3.45 2.51 7.59
CA TYR A 144 3.89 2.28 6.21
C TYR A 144 2.76 2.34 5.17
N LEU A 145 1.50 2.27 5.61
CA LEU A 145 0.30 2.36 4.76
C LEU A 145 -0.26 3.77 4.64
N VAL A 146 0.26 4.74 5.39
CA VAL A 146 -0.18 6.14 5.28
C VAL A 146 0.23 6.65 3.90
N ALA A 147 -0.71 7.23 3.16
CA ALA A 147 -0.43 7.79 1.85
C ALA A 147 -1.05 9.16 1.64
N PHE A 148 -0.35 9.98 0.87
CA PHE A 148 -0.89 11.23 0.38
C PHE A 148 -0.25 11.63 -0.96
N VAL A 149 -1.10 12.14 -1.86
CA VAL A 149 -0.69 12.62 -3.18
C VAL A 149 -1.26 14.01 -3.41
N VAL A 150 -0.46 14.92 -3.96
CA VAL A 150 -0.91 16.25 -4.40
C VAL A 150 -0.49 16.43 -5.85
N SER A 151 -1.48 16.51 -6.76
CA SER A 151 -1.24 16.49 -8.20
C SER A 151 -2.30 17.27 -8.98
N GLN A 152 -2.11 17.35 -10.30
CA GLN A 152 -3.09 17.86 -11.26
C GLN A 152 -3.68 16.72 -12.11
N PHE A 153 -3.75 15.51 -11.56
CA PHE A 153 -4.25 14.33 -12.25
C PHE A 153 -5.76 14.37 -12.45
N GLN A 154 -6.22 13.59 -13.41
CA GLN A 154 -7.64 13.38 -13.69
C GLN A 154 -8.04 11.97 -13.25
N SER A 155 -9.29 11.82 -12.83
CA SER A 155 -9.84 10.52 -12.42
C SER A 155 -11.00 10.07 -13.27
N ARG A 156 -11.05 8.75 -13.45
CA ARG A 156 -12.24 8.04 -13.87
C ARG A 156 -12.86 7.37 -12.65
N GLN A 157 -14.18 7.41 -12.53
CA GLN A 157 -14.90 6.88 -11.38
C GLN A 157 -15.79 5.71 -11.79
N GLY A 158 -15.75 4.65 -10.99
CA GLY A 158 -16.74 3.59 -10.92
C GLY A 158 -17.31 3.48 -9.51
N THR A 159 -18.12 2.47 -9.29
CA THR A 159 -18.70 2.17 -7.97
C THR A 159 -18.64 0.67 -7.72
N PHE A 160 -18.37 0.29 -6.48
CA PHE A 160 -18.45 -1.09 -6.02
C PHE A 160 -19.56 -1.22 -4.97
N THR A 161 -19.47 -2.23 -4.11
CA THR A 161 -20.43 -2.60 -3.07
C THR A 161 -21.03 -1.40 -2.34
N ASN A 162 -22.36 -1.41 -2.23
CA ASN A 162 -23.15 -0.36 -1.57
C ASN A 162 -22.95 1.06 -2.18
N GLY A 163 -22.53 1.15 -3.44
CA GLY A 163 -22.33 2.43 -4.14
C GLY A 163 -21.07 3.17 -3.72
N LYS A 164 -20.16 2.53 -2.98
CA LYS A 164 -18.86 3.12 -2.62
C LYS A 164 -18.07 3.47 -3.88
N PRO A 165 -17.46 4.67 -3.98
CA PRO A 165 -16.72 5.07 -5.16
C PRO A 165 -15.38 4.35 -5.28
N TYR A 166 -15.05 3.96 -6.50
CA TYR A 166 -13.72 3.49 -6.90
C TYR A 166 -13.15 4.47 -7.94
N LEU A 167 -11.96 5.05 -7.70
CA LEU A 167 -11.37 6.02 -8.62
C LEU A 167 -10.02 5.56 -9.17
N ALA A 168 -9.80 5.77 -10.47
CA ALA A 168 -8.52 5.55 -11.13
C ALA A 168 -7.95 6.89 -11.60
N TRP A 169 -6.81 7.30 -11.03
CA TRP A 169 -6.15 8.58 -11.26
C TRP A 169 -4.92 8.42 -12.16
N ALA A 170 -4.78 9.32 -13.14
CA ALA A 170 -3.59 9.39 -13.99
C ALA A 170 -3.32 10.82 -14.46
N GLN A 171 -2.12 11.04 -15.01
CA GLN A 171 -1.83 12.29 -15.71
C GLN A 171 -2.81 12.50 -16.88
N PRO A 172 -3.17 13.76 -17.22
CA PRO A 172 -4.22 14.03 -18.21
C PRO A 172 -4.03 13.35 -19.57
N ALA A 173 -2.77 13.18 -20.02
CA ALA A 173 -2.47 12.52 -21.29
C ALA A 173 -2.78 11.01 -21.29
N ALA A 174 -2.76 10.37 -20.12
CA ALA A 174 -2.99 8.94 -19.94
C ALA A 174 -4.38 8.62 -19.37
N TYR A 175 -5.26 9.61 -19.25
CA TYR A 175 -6.60 9.44 -18.68
C TYR A 175 -7.40 8.28 -19.33
N ASN A 176 -7.30 8.14 -20.65
CA ASN A 176 -8.02 7.07 -21.38
C ASN A 176 -7.47 5.67 -21.10
N GLU A 177 -6.21 5.56 -20.66
CA GLU A 177 -5.55 4.28 -20.37
C GLU A 177 -5.91 3.72 -18.99
N THR A 178 -6.71 4.46 -18.21
CA THR A 178 -7.21 4.05 -16.87
C THR A 178 -8.42 3.12 -16.92
N GLU A 179 -9.05 2.96 -18.09
CA GLU A 179 -10.34 2.27 -18.22
C GLU A 179 -10.25 0.79 -17.84
N GLU A 180 -9.25 0.08 -18.35
CA GLU A 180 -9.03 -1.34 -18.01
C GLU A 180 -8.77 -1.51 -16.51
N ALA A 181 -7.91 -0.65 -15.93
CA ALA A 181 -7.55 -0.70 -14.53
C ALA A 181 -8.76 -0.50 -13.61
N LEU A 182 -9.61 0.47 -13.93
CA LEU A 182 -10.85 0.73 -13.19
C LEU A 182 -11.80 -0.47 -13.26
N ASN A 183 -11.96 -1.06 -14.45
CA ASN A 183 -12.85 -2.21 -14.64
C ASN A 183 -12.37 -3.43 -13.84
N VAL A 184 -11.06 -3.74 -13.90
CA VAL A 184 -10.45 -4.81 -13.11
C VAL A 184 -10.63 -4.52 -11.62
N GLY A 185 -10.29 -3.31 -11.16
CA GLY A 185 -10.35 -2.92 -9.76
C GLY A 185 -11.74 -3.01 -9.14
N VAL A 186 -12.77 -2.49 -9.83
CA VAL A 186 -14.16 -2.57 -9.39
C VAL A 186 -14.65 -4.03 -9.35
N SER A 187 -14.29 -4.84 -10.34
CA SER A 187 -14.71 -6.24 -10.41
C SER A 187 -14.06 -7.07 -9.30
N ILE A 188 -12.75 -6.94 -9.11
CA ILE A 188 -12.03 -7.80 -8.17
C ILE A 188 -12.31 -7.46 -6.71
N ILE A 189 -12.46 -6.19 -6.35
CA ILE A 189 -12.74 -5.82 -4.95
C ILE A 189 -14.03 -6.46 -4.45
N GLN A 190 -15.08 -6.51 -5.30
CA GLN A 190 -16.36 -7.16 -4.97
C GLN A 190 -16.19 -8.68 -4.83
N LYS A 191 -15.43 -9.31 -5.74
CA LYS A 191 -15.15 -10.74 -5.67
C LYS A 191 -14.33 -11.11 -4.45
N TYR A 192 -13.40 -10.27 -4.01
CA TYR A 192 -12.66 -10.46 -2.77
C TYR A 192 -13.53 -10.26 -1.53
N GLU A 193 -14.48 -9.32 -1.54
CA GLU A 193 -15.47 -9.21 -0.45
C GLU A 193 -16.28 -10.51 -0.31
N ASP A 194 -16.74 -11.09 -1.42
CA ASP A 194 -17.46 -12.37 -1.44
C ASP A 194 -16.55 -13.54 -1.03
N PHE A 195 -15.35 -13.62 -1.59
CA PHE A 195 -14.39 -14.70 -1.35
C PHE A 195 -13.91 -14.73 0.10
N PHE A 196 -13.50 -13.58 0.65
CA PHE A 196 -13.08 -13.49 2.05
C PHE A 196 -14.25 -13.43 3.03
N ASN A 197 -15.49 -13.23 2.53
CA ASN A 197 -16.70 -13.01 3.33
C ASN A 197 -16.52 -11.87 4.35
N ILE A 198 -15.81 -10.82 3.93
CA ILE A 198 -15.50 -9.62 4.72
C ILE A 198 -15.60 -8.42 3.78
N GLU A 199 -16.58 -7.55 4.00
CA GLU A 199 -16.75 -6.32 3.22
C GLU A 199 -15.53 -5.40 3.37
N PHE A 200 -15.16 -4.71 2.29
CA PHE A 200 -14.06 -3.75 2.30
C PHE A 200 -14.41 -2.59 3.26
N PRO A 201 -13.56 -2.30 4.26
CA PRO A 201 -13.98 -1.51 5.42
C PRO A 201 -13.95 0.00 5.19
N LEU A 202 -13.31 0.49 4.11
CA LEU A 202 -13.19 1.93 3.85
C LEU A 202 -14.35 2.43 2.97
N PRO A 203 -14.72 3.72 3.06
CA PRO A 203 -15.83 4.29 2.29
C PRO A 203 -15.50 4.48 0.81
N LYS A 204 -14.24 4.33 0.40
CA LYS A 204 -13.75 4.52 -0.97
C LYS A 204 -12.47 3.71 -1.20
N GLN A 205 -12.20 3.38 -2.45
CA GLN A 205 -10.90 2.86 -2.89
C GLN A 205 -10.42 3.67 -4.08
N GLU A 206 -9.13 3.99 -4.10
CA GLU A 206 -8.52 4.73 -5.22
C GLU A 206 -7.25 4.02 -5.68
N MET A 207 -6.95 4.14 -6.96
CA MET A 207 -5.68 3.76 -7.56
C MET A 207 -5.09 4.96 -8.31
N ILE A 208 -3.77 5.10 -8.30
CA ILE A 208 -3.10 6.20 -8.98
C ILE A 208 -1.82 5.74 -9.69
N ALA A 209 -1.68 6.10 -10.96
CA ALA A 209 -0.52 5.82 -11.78
C ALA A 209 0.54 6.92 -11.63
N ILE A 210 1.63 6.63 -10.92
CA ILE A 210 2.74 7.55 -10.63
C ILE A 210 3.87 7.36 -11.66
N PRO A 211 4.36 8.45 -12.31
CA PRO A 211 5.43 8.38 -13.31
C PRO A 211 6.77 7.86 -12.74
N ASP A 212 7.27 8.49 -11.67
CA ASP A 212 8.50 8.07 -10.99
C ASP A 212 8.15 7.20 -9.78
N TYR A 213 8.13 5.89 -10.00
CA TYR A 213 7.74 4.93 -8.97
C TYR A 213 8.77 3.80 -8.81
N PRO A 214 9.31 3.59 -7.59
CA PRO A 214 10.46 2.69 -7.39
C PRO A 214 10.05 1.22 -7.51
N LEU A 215 8.80 0.90 -7.16
CA LEU A 215 8.24 -0.44 -7.13
C LEU A 215 7.28 -0.66 -8.31
N GLY A 216 6.66 -1.84 -8.35
CA GLY A 216 5.53 -2.12 -9.24
C GLY A 216 4.28 -1.37 -8.80
N ALA A 217 3.90 -1.56 -7.53
CA ALA A 217 2.82 -0.87 -6.85
C ALA A 217 3.04 -0.91 -5.32
N MET A 218 2.09 -0.36 -4.55
CA MET A 218 2.07 -0.34 -3.09
C MET A 218 0.64 -0.21 -2.59
N GLU A 219 0.31 -1.03 -1.61
CA GLU A 219 -1.06 -1.36 -1.20
C GLU A 219 -1.73 -0.33 -0.29
N ASN A 220 -1.23 0.92 -0.25
CA ASN A 220 -1.62 1.89 0.79
C ASN A 220 -3.16 1.95 0.94
N TRP A 221 -3.64 1.78 2.17
CA TRP A 221 -5.05 1.42 2.40
C TRP A 221 -6.01 2.50 1.88
N GLY A 222 -6.82 2.16 0.89
CA GLY A 222 -7.74 3.10 0.24
C GLY A 222 -7.14 4.00 -0.85
N LEU A 223 -5.81 4.01 -1.05
CA LEU A 223 -5.12 4.78 -2.09
C LEU A 223 -3.88 4.01 -2.61
N ILE A 224 -4.11 3.03 -3.47
CA ILE A 224 -3.04 2.18 -3.99
C ILE A 224 -2.25 2.96 -5.05
N THR A 225 -0.93 2.97 -4.96
CA THR A 225 -0.05 3.68 -5.89
C THR A 225 0.64 2.69 -6.81
N TYR A 226 0.66 2.97 -8.10
CA TYR A 226 1.22 2.09 -9.12
C TYR A 226 2.28 2.83 -9.93
N ARG A 227 3.26 2.10 -10.45
CA ARG A 227 4.00 2.56 -11.64
C ARG A 227 3.04 2.62 -12.82
N GLU A 228 3.20 3.60 -13.70
CA GLU A 228 2.36 3.75 -14.90
C GLU A 228 2.19 2.44 -15.69
N THR A 229 3.26 1.69 -15.92
CA THR A 229 3.23 0.41 -16.67
C THR A 229 2.57 -0.75 -15.93
N ALA A 230 2.25 -0.59 -14.64
CA ALA A 230 1.57 -1.59 -13.83
C ALA A 230 0.07 -1.30 -13.67
N MET A 231 -0.41 -0.13 -14.11
CA MET A 231 -1.82 0.27 -14.02
C MET A 231 -2.40 0.65 -15.39
N LEU A 232 -1.67 1.38 -16.21
CA LEU A 232 -2.20 1.93 -17.47
C LEU A 232 -2.15 0.89 -18.59
N TYR A 233 -3.23 0.81 -19.37
CA TYR A 233 -3.33 -0.09 -20.51
C TYR A 233 -3.98 0.63 -21.70
N ASN A 234 -3.31 0.58 -22.84
CA ASN A 234 -3.78 1.16 -24.08
C ASN A 234 -4.03 0.05 -25.11
N LYS A 235 -5.31 -0.27 -25.36
CA LYS A 235 -5.72 -1.34 -26.29
C LYS A 235 -5.16 -1.25 -27.71
N GLU A 236 -4.72 -0.08 -28.16
CA GLU A 236 -4.23 0.12 -29.53
C GLU A 236 -2.74 -0.20 -29.69
N ILE A 237 -1.97 -0.14 -28.59
CA ILE A 237 -0.50 -0.26 -28.64
C ILE A 237 0.08 -1.20 -27.58
N SER A 238 -0.62 -1.45 -26.48
CA SER A 238 -0.20 -2.32 -25.40
C SER A 238 -0.37 -3.79 -25.79
N SER A 239 0.58 -4.62 -25.40
CA SER A 239 0.52 -6.07 -25.65
C SER A 239 -0.45 -6.77 -24.70
N GLU A 240 -0.88 -8.00 -25.05
CA GLU A 240 -1.63 -8.86 -24.12
C GLU A 240 -0.81 -9.21 -22.86
N ALA A 241 0.52 -9.27 -22.96
CA ALA A 241 1.37 -9.44 -21.78
C ALA A 241 1.30 -8.22 -20.85
N SER A 242 1.17 -7.00 -21.40
CA SER A 242 0.92 -5.79 -20.62
C SER A 242 -0.44 -5.83 -19.94
N ARG A 243 -1.48 -6.31 -20.63
CA ARG A 243 -2.82 -6.49 -20.06
C ARG A 243 -2.78 -7.46 -18.86
N GLN A 244 -2.13 -8.60 -19.04
CA GLN A 244 -1.94 -9.60 -17.97
C GLN A 244 -1.22 -9.02 -16.76
N ARG A 245 -0.13 -8.27 -16.98
CA ARG A 245 0.61 -7.61 -15.90
C ARG A 245 -0.26 -6.61 -15.15
N VAL A 246 -1.02 -5.77 -15.85
CA VAL A 246 -1.94 -4.79 -15.24
C VAL A 246 -2.99 -5.51 -14.40
N THR A 247 -3.64 -6.56 -14.94
CA THR A 247 -4.61 -7.35 -14.19
C THR A 247 -3.99 -7.97 -12.94
N GLN A 248 -2.84 -8.64 -13.09
CA GLN A 248 -2.12 -9.32 -12.01
C GLN A 248 -1.78 -8.35 -10.87
N VAL A 249 -1.12 -7.23 -11.18
CA VAL A 249 -0.71 -6.27 -10.15
C VAL A 249 -1.94 -5.66 -9.45
N ILE A 250 -2.98 -5.27 -10.17
CA ILE A 250 -4.21 -4.75 -9.54
C ILE A 250 -4.84 -5.79 -8.59
N THR A 251 -4.88 -7.06 -9.00
CA THR A 251 -5.42 -8.14 -8.18
C THR A 251 -4.54 -8.45 -6.96
N HIS A 252 -3.22 -8.28 -7.07
CA HIS A 252 -2.26 -8.38 -5.96
C HIS A 252 -2.53 -7.29 -4.92
N GLU A 253 -2.47 -6.03 -5.32
CA GLU A 253 -2.62 -4.88 -4.42
C GLU A 253 -3.99 -4.82 -3.74
N LEU A 254 -5.05 -5.28 -4.44
CA LEU A 254 -6.38 -5.33 -3.84
C LEU A 254 -6.53 -6.49 -2.85
N SER A 255 -5.74 -7.57 -2.97
CA SER A 255 -5.74 -8.65 -1.97
C SER A 255 -5.13 -8.17 -0.65
N HIS A 256 -4.13 -7.29 -0.72
CA HIS A 256 -3.49 -6.71 0.46
C HIS A 256 -4.42 -5.87 1.33
N GLN A 257 -5.55 -5.40 0.78
CA GLN A 257 -6.56 -4.70 1.56
C GLN A 257 -7.12 -5.55 2.71
N TRP A 258 -7.04 -6.89 2.59
CA TRP A 258 -7.27 -7.85 3.67
C TRP A 258 -5.96 -8.37 4.27
N PHE A 259 -5.03 -8.82 3.43
CA PHE A 259 -3.76 -9.48 3.82
C PHE A 259 -2.57 -8.51 3.72
N GLY A 260 -2.40 -7.71 4.76
CA GLY A 260 -1.38 -6.68 4.87
C GLY A 260 -1.94 -5.44 5.55
N ASN A 261 -3.15 -5.03 5.16
CA ASN A 261 -3.79 -3.83 5.71
C ASN A 261 -4.67 -4.15 6.92
N LEU A 262 -5.73 -4.94 6.71
CA LEU A 262 -6.65 -5.34 7.77
C LEU A 262 -5.92 -6.21 8.80
N VAL A 263 -5.31 -7.30 8.34
CA VAL A 263 -4.41 -8.15 9.12
C VAL A 263 -2.99 -7.88 8.65
N THR A 264 -2.11 -7.45 9.55
CA THR A 264 -0.72 -7.09 9.23
C THR A 264 0.20 -7.98 10.05
N MET A 265 1.30 -8.43 9.46
CA MET A 265 2.37 -9.10 10.21
C MET A 265 2.84 -8.23 11.39
N ARG A 266 3.24 -8.88 12.48
CA ARG A 266 3.69 -8.15 13.68
C ARG A 266 5.01 -7.42 13.43
N TRP A 267 5.90 -8.07 12.70
CA TRP A 267 7.22 -7.58 12.32
C TRP A 267 7.61 -8.13 10.94
N TRP A 268 8.64 -7.55 10.33
CA TRP A 268 9.03 -7.82 8.95
C TRP A 268 9.59 -9.24 8.71
N ASP A 269 10.00 -9.95 9.76
CA ASP A 269 10.40 -11.36 9.66
C ASP A 269 9.27 -12.29 9.18
N ASP A 270 8.02 -11.84 9.32
CA ASP A 270 6.81 -12.50 8.83
C ASP A 270 6.23 -11.83 7.55
N LEU A 271 7.02 -11.09 6.78
CA LEU A 271 6.58 -10.41 5.54
C LEU A 271 5.87 -11.34 4.55
N TRP A 272 6.27 -12.62 4.52
CA TRP A 272 5.65 -13.65 3.68
C TRP A 272 4.13 -13.83 3.91
N LEU A 273 3.62 -13.49 5.09
CA LEU A 273 2.17 -13.52 5.37
C LEU A 273 1.40 -12.50 4.54
N ASN A 274 2.04 -11.37 4.21
CA ASN A 274 1.46 -10.36 3.35
C ASN A 274 1.73 -10.72 1.89
N GLU A 275 3.01 -10.68 1.49
CA GLU A 275 3.43 -10.73 0.08
C GLU A 275 3.13 -12.09 -0.55
N GLY A 276 3.52 -13.19 0.09
CA GLY A 276 3.28 -14.50 -0.48
C GLY A 276 1.79 -14.90 -0.49
N PHE A 277 0.96 -14.35 0.40
CA PHE A 277 -0.49 -14.57 0.30
C PHE A 277 -1.09 -13.75 -0.86
N ALA A 278 -0.65 -12.50 -1.04
CA ALA A 278 -1.08 -11.66 -2.15
C ALA A 278 -0.66 -12.25 -3.50
N THR A 279 0.58 -12.72 -3.62
CA THR A 279 1.09 -13.42 -4.82
C THR A 279 0.32 -14.69 -5.12
N PHE A 280 -0.14 -15.44 -4.11
CA PHE A 280 -0.99 -16.59 -4.38
C PHE A 280 -2.36 -16.16 -4.93
N ILE A 281 -3.01 -15.20 -4.27
CA ILE A 281 -4.39 -14.80 -4.59
C ILE A 281 -4.48 -14.01 -5.90
N GLU A 282 -3.45 -13.28 -6.31
CA GLU A 282 -3.48 -12.48 -7.55
C GLU A 282 -3.82 -13.32 -8.79
N TYR A 283 -3.33 -14.56 -8.88
CA TYR A 283 -3.58 -15.43 -10.03
C TYR A 283 -5.03 -15.90 -10.06
N PHE A 284 -5.62 -16.24 -8.91
CA PHE A 284 -7.05 -16.54 -8.80
C PHE A 284 -7.89 -15.33 -9.11
N GLY A 285 -7.53 -14.17 -8.55
CA GLY A 285 -8.23 -12.91 -8.80
C GLY A 285 -8.22 -12.52 -10.27
N ALA A 286 -7.06 -12.62 -10.92
CA ALA A 286 -6.91 -12.33 -12.34
C ALA A 286 -7.74 -13.28 -13.21
N ASP A 287 -7.78 -14.58 -12.90
CA ASP A 287 -8.59 -15.56 -13.62
C ASP A 287 -10.09 -15.36 -13.40
N LEU A 288 -10.49 -14.94 -12.18
CA LEU A 288 -11.87 -14.58 -11.89
C LEU A 288 -12.35 -13.39 -12.74
N VAL A 289 -11.50 -12.38 -12.97
CA VAL A 289 -11.84 -11.19 -13.76
C VAL A 289 -11.72 -11.43 -15.26
N HIS A 290 -10.65 -12.11 -15.68
CA HIS A 290 -10.30 -12.38 -17.07
C HIS A 290 -9.95 -13.86 -17.27
N PRO A 291 -10.94 -14.76 -17.28
CA PRO A 291 -10.70 -16.19 -17.47
C PRO A 291 -10.07 -16.51 -18.83
N GLU A 292 -10.23 -15.62 -19.83
CA GLU A 292 -9.59 -15.75 -21.14
C GLU A 292 -8.06 -15.66 -21.08
N LEU A 293 -7.50 -15.03 -20.06
CA LEU A 293 -6.04 -14.86 -19.90
C LEU A 293 -5.36 -16.12 -19.33
N LYS A 294 -6.14 -17.06 -18.79
CA LYS A 294 -5.69 -18.35 -18.22
C LYS A 294 -4.56 -18.15 -17.22
N MET A 295 -4.73 -17.19 -16.30
CA MET A 295 -3.64 -16.79 -15.40
C MET A 295 -3.26 -17.92 -14.44
N LEU A 296 -4.23 -18.72 -13.99
CA LEU A 296 -3.97 -19.91 -13.17
C LEU A 296 -3.11 -20.96 -13.89
N GLU A 297 -3.17 -21.08 -15.22
CA GLU A 297 -2.29 -22.02 -15.96
C GLU A 297 -0.84 -21.51 -16.02
N LYS A 298 -0.64 -20.20 -15.89
CA LYS A 298 0.68 -19.56 -15.97
C LYS A 298 1.40 -19.53 -14.63
N PHE A 299 0.62 -19.52 -13.54
CA PHE A 299 1.08 -19.59 -12.17
C PHE A 299 2.25 -20.58 -11.97
N THR A 300 2.08 -21.85 -12.37
CA THR A 300 3.11 -22.89 -12.18
C THR A 300 4.41 -22.54 -12.91
N VAL A 301 4.35 -21.92 -14.08
CA VAL A 301 5.57 -21.59 -14.84
C VAL A 301 6.23 -20.33 -14.29
N SER A 302 5.43 -19.31 -13.94
CA SER A 302 5.92 -18.02 -13.49
C SER A 302 6.45 -18.03 -12.05
N GLU A 303 5.78 -18.75 -11.16
CA GLU A 303 6.07 -18.69 -9.72
C GLU A 303 6.94 -19.86 -9.26
N MET A 304 6.61 -21.08 -9.68
CA MET A 304 7.31 -22.28 -9.20
C MET A 304 8.73 -22.38 -9.73
N PHE A 305 8.93 -22.10 -11.03
CA PHE A 305 10.28 -22.19 -11.60
C PHE A 305 11.18 -21.06 -11.10
N GLU A 306 10.67 -19.83 -10.97
CA GLU A 306 11.42 -18.72 -10.38
C GLU A 306 11.81 -19.03 -8.93
N ALA A 307 10.86 -19.57 -8.14
CA ALA A 307 11.14 -20.00 -6.78
C ALA A 307 12.22 -21.10 -6.72
N PHE A 308 12.19 -22.10 -7.62
CA PHE A 308 13.20 -23.16 -7.64
C PHE A 308 14.57 -22.67 -8.13
N ASP A 309 14.61 -21.76 -9.09
CA ASP A 309 15.86 -21.18 -9.59
C ASP A 309 16.55 -20.40 -8.47
N MET A 310 15.81 -19.59 -7.72
CA MET A 310 16.33 -18.82 -6.59
C MET A 310 16.64 -19.71 -5.38
N ASP A 311 15.78 -20.68 -5.06
CA ASP A 311 15.98 -21.57 -3.90
C ASP A 311 17.06 -22.64 -4.12
N GLY A 312 17.41 -22.91 -5.38
CA GLY A 312 18.52 -23.78 -5.77
C GLY A 312 19.90 -23.15 -5.53
N LEU A 313 19.98 -21.84 -5.26
CA LEU A 313 21.23 -21.14 -5.01
C LEU A 313 21.72 -21.37 -3.57
N THR A 314 23.03 -21.47 -3.40
CA THR A 314 23.66 -21.51 -2.06
C THR A 314 23.45 -20.22 -1.25
N THR A 315 23.06 -19.14 -1.92
CA THR A 315 22.74 -17.83 -1.33
C THR A 315 21.25 -17.67 -1.00
N SER A 316 20.42 -18.71 -1.17
CA SER A 316 19.02 -18.70 -0.74
C SER A 316 18.89 -18.57 0.78
N HIS A 317 17.68 -18.34 1.27
CA HIS A 317 17.34 -18.27 2.69
C HIS A 317 16.00 -18.96 3.02
N PRO A 318 15.74 -19.26 4.30
CA PRO A 318 14.42 -19.71 4.74
C PRO A 318 13.35 -18.63 4.53
N ILE A 319 12.07 -19.00 4.42
CA ILE A 319 10.96 -18.04 4.32
C ILE A 319 10.89 -17.11 5.56
N TYR A 320 11.20 -17.65 6.75
CA TYR A 320 11.33 -16.84 7.96
C TYR A 320 12.78 -16.37 8.10
N VAL A 321 12.99 -15.05 8.15
CA VAL A 321 14.30 -14.44 8.31
C VAL A 321 14.26 -13.40 9.42
N PRO A 322 15.02 -13.56 10.52
CA PRO A 322 15.16 -12.51 11.52
C PRO A 322 15.84 -11.27 10.92
N VAL A 323 15.13 -10.14 10.93
CA VAL A 323 15.62 -8.85 10.41
C VAL A 323 15.49 -7.76 11.46
N GLU A 324 16.45 -6.83 11.51
CA GLU A 324 16.45 -5.73 12.47
C GLU A 324 16.65 -4.37 11.79
N SER A 325 17.67 -4.26 10.92
CA SER A 325 18.01 -2.99 10.28
C SER A 325 17.13 -2.70 9.05
N PRO A 326 16.95 -1.43 8.66
CA PRO A 326 16.26 -1.10 7.41
C PRO A 326 16.85 -1.81 6.18
N ASP A 327 18.16 -1.98 6.11
CA ASP A 327 18.81 -2.65 4.98
C ASP A 327 18.44 -4.14 4.95
N GLN A 328 18.49 -4.83 6.10
CA GLN A 328 18.05 -6.23 6.21
C GLN A 328 16.56 -6.41 5.89
N ILE A 329 15.73 -5.46 6.33
CA ILE A 329 14.29 -5.48 6.02
C ILE A 329 14.07 -5.32 4.51
N ASN A 330 14.83 -4.47 3.83
CA ASN A 330 14.72 -4.33 2.37
C ASN A 330 15.24 -5.58 1.62
N GLU A 331 16.27 -6.25 2.14
CA GLU A 331 16.85 -7.45 1.52
C GLU A 331 15.87 -8.62 1.41
N ILE A 332 14.89 -8.72 2.31
CA ILE A 332 13.89 -9.79 2.30
C ILE A 332 12.68 -9.50 1.39
N PHE A 333 12.62 -8.34 0.71
CA PHE A 333 11.65 -8.12 -0.38
C PHE A 333 12.17 -8.78 -1.66
N ASP A 334 12.21 -10.11 -1.65
CA ASP A 334 12.87 -10.91 -2.67
C ASP A 334 11.98 -12.04 -3.21
N HIS A 335 12.43 -12.68 -4.29
CA HIS A 335 11.68 -13.77 -4.91
C HIS A 335 11.43 -14.96 -3.98
N ILE A 336 12.24 -15.18 -2.94
CA ILE A 336 11.95 -16.24 -1.96
C ILE A 336 10.69 -15.90 -1.16
N ILE A 337 10.55 -14.68 -0.63
CA ILE A 337 9.37 -14.28 0.13
C ILE A 337 8.10 -14.28 -0.73
N TYR A 338 8.18 -13.75 -1.95
CA TYR A 338 7.04 -13.67 -2.87
C TYR A 338 6.66 -15.06 -3.45
N ASN A 339 7.61 -15.80 -4.01
CA ASN A 339 7.31 -16.98 -4.83
C ASN A 339 7.35 -18.31 -4.03
N LYS A 340 8.24 -18.46 -3.03
CA LYS A 340 8.42 -19.77 -2.35
C LYS A 340 7.28 -20.11 -1.40
N PHE A 341 6.71 -19.11 -0.71
CA PHE A 341 5.58 -19.36 0.19
C PHE A 341 4.34 -19.85 -0.56
N VAL A 342 4.13 -19.30 -1.74
CA VAL A 342 3.03 -19.64 -2.64
C VAL A 342 3.00 -21.14 -2.97
N LEU A 343 4.17 -21.79 -3.16
CA LEU A 343 4.25 -23.25 -3.36
C LEU A 343 3.76 -24.05 -2.15
N LYS A 344 4.00 -23.54 -0.93
CA LYS A 344 3.46 -24.17 0.27
C LYS A 344 1.95 -23.99 0.37
N ILE A 345 1.44 -22.83 -0.03
CA ILE A 345 0.00 -22.60 -0.10
C ILE A 345 -0.64 -23.52 -1.14
N GLU A 346 -0.09 -23.63 -2.35
CA GLU A 346 -0.62 -24.50 -3.40
C GLU A 346 -0.68 -25.96 -2.94
N ALA A 347 0.39 -26.47 -2.33
CA ALA A 347 0.41 -27.81 -1.76
C ALA A 347 -0.68 -28.00 -0.68
N ALA A 348 -0.97 -26.97 0.12
CA ALA A 348 -2.06 -26.96 1.09
C ALA A 348 -3.45 -26.76 0.44
N TYR A 349 -3.55 -26.06 -0.70
CA TYR A 349 -4.80 -25.80 -1.42
C TYR A 349 -5.40 -27.06 -2.05
N VAL A 350 -4.60 -28.10 -2.26
CA VAL A 350 -5.10 -29.44 -2.61
C VAL A 350 -5.94 -30.04 -1.46
N ASP A 351 -5.80 -29.53 -0.23
CA ASP A 351 -6.64 -29.89 0.92
C ASP A 351 -7.97 -29.11 0.91
N CYS A 352 -9.07 -29.86 0.92
CA CYS A 352 -10.43 -29.35 1.04
C CYS A 352 -10.62 -28.47 2.31
N GLN A 353 -9.81 -28.67 3.36
CA GLN A 353 -9.82 -27.80 4.54
C GLN A 353 -9.30 -26.39 4.25
N PHE A 354 -8.26 -26.25 3.42
CA PHE A 354 -7.73 -24.95 3.05
C PHE A 354 -8.64 -24.22 2.06
N GLN A 355 -9.27 -24.96 1.13
CA GLN A 355 -10.31 -24.40 0.24
C GLN A 355 -11.51 -23.88 1.04
N ARG A 356 -11.92 -24.58 2.11
CA ARG A 356 -12.96 -24.12 3.05
C ARG A 356 -12.53 -22.89 3.87
N LEU A 357 -11.25 -22.79 4.24
CA LEU A 357 -10.70 -21.59 4.91
C LEU A 357 -10.73 -20.35 4.00
N LEU A 358 -10.71 -20.55 2.69
CA LEU A 358 -10.81 -19.50 1.67
C LEU A 358 -12.21 -19.38 1.03
N ASN A 359 -13.24 -20.01 1.62
CA ASN A 359 -14.61 -20.09 1.09
C ASN A 359 -14.76 -20.57 -0.37
N TYR A 360 -13.76 -21.25 -0.93
CA TYR A 360 -13.89 -21.88 -2.24
C TYR A 360 -14.61 -23.23 -2.11
N GLY A 361 -15.62 -23.46 -2.95
CA GLY A 361 -16.31 -24.75 -3.02
C GLY A 361 -15.33 -25.88 -3.30
N CYS A 362 -15.43 -26.97 -2.54
CA CYS A 362 -14.49 -28.10 -2.66
C CYS A 362 -14.70 -28.81 -4.01
N HIS A 363 -13.74 -28.68 -4.93
CA HIS A 363 -13.71 -29.46 -6.17
C HIS A 363 -13.00 -30.79 -5.91
N SER A 364 -13.71 -31.74 -5.31
CA SER A 364 -13.23 -33.12 -5.23
C SER A 364 -13.23 -33.74 -6.63
N LYS A 365 -12.11 -33.68 -7.36
CA LYS A 365 -11.85 -34.65 -8.43
C LYS A 365 -11.39 -35.96 -7.81
N HIS A 366 -12.31 -36.69 -7.19
CA HIS A 366 -12.16 -38.14 -7.10
C HIS A 366 -12.73 -38.75 -8.38
N PRO A 367 -11.95 -39.49 -9.19
CA PRO A 367 -12.55 -40.39 -10.16
C PRO A 367 -13.36 -41.39 -9.35
N GLN A 368 -14.66 -41.47 -9.64
CA GLN A 368 -15.46 -42.60 -9.18
C GLN A 368 -14.72 -43.88 -9.52
N GLU A 369 -14.48 -44.69 -8.49
CA GLU A 369 -14.00 -46.05 -8.62
C GLU A 369 -14.83 -46.77 -9.67
N ARG A 370 -14.20 -47.12 -10.80
CA ARG A 370 -14.67 -48.23 -11.61
C ARG A 370 -14.34 -49.50 -10.85
N ASN A 371 -15.37 -50.16 -10.33
CA ASN A 371 -15.47 -51.60 -10.28
C ASN A 371 -16.88 -51.99 -10.72
#